data_AF-A0A8H5CN63-F1
#
_entry.id   AF-A0A8H5CN63-F1
#
_cell.length_a   1.000
_cell.length_b   1.000
_cell.length_c   1.000
_cell.angle_alpha   90.00
_cell.angle_beta   90.00
_cell.angle_gamma   90.00
#
_symmetry.space_group_name_H-M   'P 1'
#
loop_
_entity.id
_entity.type
_entity.pdbx_description
1 polymer ?
#
loop_
_entity_poly.entity_id
_entity_poly.type
_entity_poly.pdbx_seq_one_letter_code
_entity_poly.pdbx_strand_id
1 'polypeptide(L)'
;MKRLSESKQTFDETCKNLIERMINTVPKNVTLTDVILPIQNKVGLSEFSTSTDPKEDDLVFTITLRTIDLPDDPNRTVTFFWTDRRASDSSSSCPSSGCLHSAPTTSELIVAAPTFINQGLPFLGYNAVVYSVNATINASTSIDKFWFEISEGQSTQAVAT
;
A
#
# COMPACT_ATOMS: atom_id res chain seq x y z
N MET A 1 -31.74 -1.25 31.41
CA MET A 1 -30.43 -0.60 31.58
C MET A 1 -29.90 -0.62 33.03
N LYS A 2 -30.75 -0.62 34.08
CA LYS A 2 -30.30 -0.66 35.49
C LYS A 2 -29.35 -1.83 35.86
N ARG A 3 -29.56 -3.03 35.32
CA ARG A 3 -28.74 -4.22 35.60
C ARG A 3 -27.29 -4.15 35.11
N LEU A 4 -26.99 -3.28 34.14
CA LEU A 4 -25.62 -3.14 33.61
C LEU A 4 -24.74 -2.23 34.48
N SER A 5 -25.34 -1.37 35.32
CA SER A 5 -24.63 -0.50 36.26
C SER A 5 -24.50 -1.10 37.67
N GLU A 6 -25.06 -2.29 37.91
CA GLU A 6 -25.12 -2.92 39.23
C GLU A 6 -23.81 -3.64 39.61
N SER A 7 -23.08 -4.20 38.64
CA SER A 7 -21.76 -4.78 38.88
C SER A 7 -20.90 -4.81 37.62
N LYS A 8 -19.58 -4.67 37.81
CA LYS A 8 -18.60 -4.81 36.72
C LYS A 8 -18.71 -6.17 36.03
N GLN A 9 -18.89 -7.24 36.81
CA GLN A 9 -18.97 -8.60 36.29
C GLN A 9 -20.18 -8.79 35.36
N THR A 10 -21.37 -8.32 35.75
CA THR A 10 -22.58 -8.42 34.92
C THR A 10 -22.43 -7.64 33.62
N PHE A 11 -21.79 -6.47 33.68
CA PHE A 11 -21.47 -5.68 32.48
C PHE A 11 -20.52 -6.42 31.54
N ASP A 12 -19.39 -6.93 32.06
CA ASP A 12 -18.37 -7.63 31.28
C ASP A 12 -18.94 -8.89 30.61
N GLU A 13 -19.70 -9.70 31.36
CA GLU A 13 -20.34 -10.91 30.84
C GLU A 13 -21.37 -10.60 29.74
N THR A 14 -22.16 -9.54 29.93
CA THR A 14 -23.14 -9.11 28.92
C THR A 14 -22.43 -8.64 27.65
N CYS A 15 -21.38 -7.82 27.78
CA CYS A 15 -20.61 -7.32 26.64
C CYS A 15 -19.94 -8.45 25.87
N LYS A 16 -19.31 -9.39 26.58
CA LYS A 16 -18.71 -10.59 25.99
C LYS A 16 -19.73 -11.36 25.14
N ASN A 17 -20.90 -11.66 25.73
CA ASN A 17 -21.94 -12.43 25.05
C ASN A 17 -22.53 -11.69 23.84
N LEU A 18 -22.67 -10.36 23.93
CA LEU A 18 -23.17 -9.55 22.81
C LEU A 18 -22.14 -9.50 21.66
N ILE A 19 -20.86 -9.27 21.97
CA ILE A 19 -19.79 -9.26 20.96
C ILE A 19 -19.64 -10.63 20.30
N GLU A 20 -19.68 -11.69 21.09
CA GLU A 20 -19.65 -13.06 20.57
C GLU A 20 -20.80 -13.31 19.59
N ARG A 21 -22.02 -12.86 19.93
CA ARG A 21 -23.16 -12.96 19.02
C ARG A 21 -23.00 -12.08 17.78
N MET A 22 -22.42 -10.89 17.89
CA MET A 22 -22.15 -10.03 16.73
C MET A 22 -21.13 -10.66 15.78
N ILE A 23 -20.13 -11.38 16.30
CA ILE A 23 -19.10 -12.05 15.49
C ILE A 23 -19.63 -13.35 14.88
N ASN A 24 -20.35 -14.15 15.67
CA ASN A 24 -20.74 -15.53 15.28
C ASN A 24 -22.12 -15.63 14.63
N THR A 25 -22.93 -14.57 14.62
CA THR A 25 -24.28 -14.60 14.04
C THR A 25 -24.29 -13.95 12.67
N VAL A 26 -24.42 -14.76 11.64
CA VAL A 26 -24.77 -14.30 10.30
C VAL A 26 -26.30 -14.20 10.21
N PRO A 27 -26.87 -13.04 9.83
CA PRO A 27 -28.32 -12.92 9.62
C PRO A 27 -28.83 -13.93 8.58
N LYS A 28 -30.06 -14.45 8.75
CA LYS A 28 -30.62 -15.54 7.91
C LYS A 28 -30.69 -15.24 6.41
N ASN A 29 -30.67 -13.97 6.04
CA ASN A 29 -30.75 -13.52 4.65
C ASN A 29 -29.40 -13.11 4.07
N VAL A 30 -28.29 -13.37 4.79
CA VAL A 30 -26.93 -13.10 4.34
C VAL A 30 -26.29 -14.42 3.93
N THR A 31 -26.00 -14.54 2.65
CA THR A 31 -25.14 -15.60 2.12
C THR A 31 -23.70 -15.12 2.25
N LEU A 32 -22.89 -15.82 3.05
CA LEU A 32 -21.45 -15.55 3.10
C LEU A 32 -20.83 -15.92 1.76
N THR A 33 -19.98 -15.04 1.24
CA THR A 33 -19.13 -15.31 0.10
C THR A 33 -17.85 -16.01 0.56
N ASP A 34 -16.98 -16.32 -0.39
CA ASP A 34 -15.62 -16.75 -0.10
C ASP A 34 -14.88 -15.74 0.79
N VAL A 35 -13.90 -16.26 1.54
CA VAL A 35 -13.03 -15.44 2.37
C VAL A 35 -12.33 -14.41 1.50
N ILE A 36 -12.45 -13.14 1.89
CA ILE A 36 -11.75 -12.05 1.23
C ILE A 36 -10.26 -12.17 1.58
N LEU A 37 -9.47 -12.70 0.65
CA LEU A 37 -8.03 -12.76 0.78
C LEU A 37 -7.42 -11.37 0.53
N PRO A 38 -6.32 -11.02 1.23
CA PRO A 38 -5.66 -9.75 0.95
C PRO A 38 -5.10 -9.75 -0.48
N ILE A 39 -5.13 -8.59 -1.13
CA ILE A 39 -4.52 -8.41 -2.44
C ILE A 39 -3.00 -8.54 -2.29
N GLN A 40 -2.37 -9.34 -3.15
CA GLN A 40 -0.94 -9.68 -3.07
C GLN A 40 -0.05 -8.44 -3.06
N ASN A 41 -0.25 -7.56 -4.04
CA ASN A 41 0.48 -6.31 -4.18
C ASN A 41 -0.50 -5.14 -4.09
N LYS A 42 -0.26 -4.22 -3.17
CA LYS A 42 -1.13 -3.07 -2.94
C LYS A 42 -0.31 -1.80 -2.81
N VAL A 43 -0.58 -0.85 -3.69
CA VAL A 43 -0.08 0.51 -3.56
C VAL A 43 -0.74 1.16 -2.33
N GLY A 44 0.12 1.73 -1.48
CA GLY A 44 -0.23 2.33 -0.20
C GLY A 44 -0.27 3.86 -0.29
N LEU A 45 0.22 4.51 0.77
CA LEU A 45 0.31 5.96 0.85
C LEU A 45 1.00 6.53 -0.39
N SER A 46 0.36 7.52 -1.01
CA SER A 46 0.88 8.30 -2.14
C SER A 46 0.67 9.79 -1.84
N GLU A 47 1.75 10.56 -1.79
CA GLU A 47 1.72 11.97 -1.39
C GLU A 47 2.68 12.78 -2.26
N PHE A 48 2.26 13.99 -2.63
CA PHE A 48 3.15 15.00 -3.16
C PHE A 48 3.46 16.02 -2.07
N SER A 49 4.74 16.32 -1.90
CA SER A 49 5.22 17.41 -1.07
C SER A 49 6.12 18.33 -1.90
N THR A 50 6.31 19.55 -1.45
CA THR A 50 7.26 20.47 -2.07
C THR A 50 8.67 20.14 -1.62
N SER A 51 9.64 20.19 -2.53
CA SER A 51 11.05 20.08 -2.14
C SER A 51 11.42 21.13 -1.09
N THR A 52 12.21 20.74 -0.09
CA THR A 52 12.79 21.68 0.88
C THR A 52 14.01 22.40 0.32
N ASP A 53 14.50 22.03 -0.86
CA ASP A 53 15.60 22.72 -1.53
C ASP A 53 15.08 23.93 -2.31
N PRO A 54 15.44 25.17 -1.92
CA PRO A 54 14.96 26.40 -2.57
C PRO A 54 15.50 26.61 -3.99
N LYS A 55 16.33 25.72 -4.53
CA LYS A 55 16.88 25.80 -5.90
C LYS A 55 16.16 24.91 -6.91
N GLU A 56 15.28 24.02 -6.46
CA GLU A 56 14.59 23.04 -7.29
C GLU A 56 13.08 23.30 -7.17
N ASP A 57 12.42 23.73 -8.25
CA ASP A 57 10.95 23.86 -8.36
C ASP A 57 10.30 22.47 -8.52
N ASP A 58 10.78 21.50 -7.73
CA ASP A 58 10.46 20.10 -7.85
C ASP A 58 9.52 19.64 -6.73
N LEU A 59 8.62 18.74 -7.11
CA LEU A 59 7.72 18.03 -6.21
C LEU A 59 8.40 16.75 -5.76
N VAL A 60 8.35 16.42 -4.48
CA VAL A 60 8.75 15.11 -3.98
C VAL A 60 7.50 14.24 -3.92
N PHE A 61 7.48 13.18 -4.72
CA PHE A 61 6.44 12.16 -4.70
C PHE A 61 6.88 10.99 -3.81
N THR A 62 6.18 10.83 -2.69
CA THR A 62 6.36 9.72 -1.77
C THR A 62 5.27 8.69 -2.03
N ILE A 63 5.66 7.44 -2.29
CA ILE A 63 4.72 6.35 -2.51
C ILE A 63 5.21 5.05 -1.88
N THR A 64 4.26 4.23 -1.41
CA THR A 64 4.57 2.91 -0.85
C THR A 64 3.92 1.76 -1.62
N LEU A 65 4.59 0.62 -1.68
CA LEU A 65 4.07 -0.65 -2.19
C LEU A 65 4.13 -1.69 -1.07
N ARG A 66 2.98 -2.25 -0.70
CA ARG A 66 2.90 -3.40 0.20
C ARG A 66 2.80 -4.68 -0.62
N THR A 67 3.65 -5.63 -0.33
CA THR A 67 3.61 -6.99 -0.87
C THR A 67 3.33 -7.98 0.27
N ILE A 68 2.62 -9.06 0.00
CA ILE A 68 2.39 -10.15 0.97
C ILE A 68 2.83 -11.50 0.43
N ASP A 69 3.35 -12.34 1.32
CA ASP A 69 3.79 -13.72 1.06
C ASP A 69 4.66 -13.88 -0.19
N LEU A 70 5.49 -12.87 -0.45
CA LEU A 70 6.52 -12.99 -1.46
C LEU A 70 7.61 -13.97 -0.96
N PRO A 71 8.10 -14.90 -1.80
CA PRO A 71 9.21 -15.78 -1.45
C PRO A 71 10.43 -14.99 -0.99
N ASP A 72 11.30 -15.57 -0.16
CA ASP A 72 12.58 -14.90 0.14
C ASP A 72 13.49 -14.98 -1.10
N ASP A 73 13.77 -13.85 -1.73
CA ASP A 73 14.74 -13.71 -2.82
C ASP A 73 15.75 -12.59 -2.49
N PRO A 74 17.03 -12.91 -2.25
CA PRO A 74 18.05 -11.91 -1.96
C PRO A 74 18.37 -11.00 -3.16
N ASN A 75 17.98 -11.38 -4.37
CA ASN A 75 18.16 -10.57 -5.58
C ASN A 75 16.93 -9.73 -5.92
N ARG A 76 15.87 -9.75 -5.09
CA ARG A 76 14.65 -8.99 -5.35
C ARG A 76 14.98 -7.51 -5.43
N THR A 77 14.67 -6.93 -6.59
CA THR A 77 14.73 -5.49 -6.79
C THR A 77 13.34 -4.98 -7.10
N VAL A 78 12.88 -3.98 -6.36
CA VAL A 78 11.63 -3.28 -6.67
C VAL A 78 11.98 -1.88 -7.15
N THR A 79 11.47 -1.52 -8.32
CA THR A 79 11.74 -0.24 -8.97
C THR A 79 10.43 0.48 -9.23
N PHE A 80 10.37 1.76 -8.90
CA PHE A 80 9.23 2.61 -9.24
C PHE A 80 9.49 3.31 -10.57
N PHE A 81 8.48 3.33 -11.42
CA PHE A 81 8.53 3.94 -12.74
C PHE A 81 7.38 4.91 -12.93
N TRP A 82 7.63 5.97 -13.69
CA TRP A 82 6.59 6.90 -14.09
C TRP A 82 6.84 7.53 -15.45
N THR A 83 5.80 8.17 -15.98
CA THR A 83 5.82 8.90 -17.25
C THR A 83 5.32 10.33 -17.05
N ASP A 84 5.92 11.26 -17.78
CA ASP A 84 5.56 12.68 -17.74
C ASP A 84 4.21 12.96 -18.43
N ARG A 85 3.39 13.84 -17.86
CA ARG A 85 2.08 14.23 -18.43
C ARG A 85 2.17 15.25 -19.56
N ARG A 86 3.07 16.24 -19.43
CA ARG A 86 3.16 17.39 -20.37
C ARG A 86 4.44 17.40 -21.20
N ALA A 87 4.92 16.24 -21.65
CA ALA A 87 6.09 16.16 -22.52
C ALA A 87 5.87 16.73 -23.95
N SER A 88 4.93 17.66 -24.13
CA SER A 88 4.37 18.11 -25.41
C SER A 88 4.76 19.53 -25.81
N ASP A 89 5.71 20.20 -25.14
CA ASP A 89 6.19 21.51 -25.60
C ASP A 89 7.39 21.37 -26.55
N SER A 90 7.05 21.12 -27.82
CA SER A 90 7.69 21.67 -29.04
C SER A 90 9.09 21.26 -29.52
N SER A 91 9.81 20.27 -28.96
CA SER A 91 10.95 19.66 -29.70
C SER A 91 11.41 18.26 -29.30
N SER A 92 10.76 17.57 -28.36
CA SER A 92 11.08 16.17 -28.05
C SER A 92 9.88 15.46 -27.45
N SER A 93 8.91 15.11 -28.31
CA SER A 93 7.88 14.15 -27.96
C SER A 93 8.56 12.86 -27.52
N CYS A 94 8.28 12.40 -26.30
CA CYS A 94 8.74 11.09 -25.84
C CYS A 94 8.50 10.03 -26.92
N PRO A 95 9.44 9.09 -27.16
CA PRO A 95 9.22 8.00 -28.09
C PRO A 95 7.99 7.18 -27.68
N SER A 96 7.49 6.29 -28.54
CA SER A 96 6.39 5.37 -28.20
C SER A 96 6.66 4.46 -26.97
N SER A 97 7.87 4.51 -26.40
CA SER A 97 8.27 3.92 -25.12
C SER A 97 8.10 4.83 -23.89
N GLY A 98 7.62 6.07 -24.06
CA GLY A 98 7.44 7.06 -22.98
C GLY A 98 8.73 7.75 -22.53
N CYS A 99 8.60 8.91 -21.85
CA CYS A 99 9.67 9.50 -21.06
C CYS A 99 9.66 8.78 -19.72
N LEU A 100 10.23 7.57 -19.75
CA LEU A 100 10.26 6.67 -18.62
C LEU A 100 11.33 7.14 -17.63
N HIS A 101 10.88 7.48 -16.43
CA HIS A 101 11.78 7.75 -15.31
C HIS A 101 11.69 6.61 -14.31
N SER A 102 12.74 6.42 -13.52
CA SER A 102 12.77 5.41 -12.47
C SER A 102 13.43 5.90 -11.18
N ALA A 103 12.95 5.38 -10.06
CA ALA A 103 13.54 5.61 -8.75
C ALA A 103 13.67 4.26 -8.02
N PRO A 104 14.82 4.01 -7.37
CA PRO A 104 14.99 2.81 -6.55
C PRO A 104 14.05 2.88 -5.34
N THR A 105 13.57 1.71 -4.89
CA THR A 105 12.80 1.62 -3.65
C THR A 105 13.71 1.26 -2.47
N THR A 106 13.33 1.72 -1.29
CA THR A 106 13.88 1.24 -0.02
C THR A 106 12.88 0.30 0.64
N SER A 107 13.32 -0.89 1.01
CA SER A 107 12.46 -1.90 1.64
C SER A 107 12.56 -1.87 3.15
N GLU A 108 11.42 -1.94 3.83
CA GLU A 108 11.33 -2.16 5.27
C GLU A 108 10.43 -3.39 5.54
N LEU A 109 10.97 -4.37 6.26
CA LEU A 109 10.19 -5.54 6.67
C LEU A 109 9.27 -5.15 7.82
N ILE A 110 7.98 -5.33 7.62
CA ILE A 110 6.99 -5.11 8.67
C ILE A 110 6.53 -6.48 9.15
N VAL A 111 7.17 -6.97 10.21
CA VAL A 111 6.63 -8.08 11.00
C VAL A 111 5.58 -7.47 11.91
N ALA A 112 4.32 -7.46 11.46
CA ALA A 112 3.27 -6.86 12.25
C ALA A 112 3.05 -7.67 13.54
N ALA A 113 3.48 -7.10 14.67
CA ALA A 113 2.84 -7.34 15.95
C ALA A 113 1.42 -6.72 15.90
N PRO A 114 0.46 -7.18 16.73
CA PRO A 114 -0.94 -6.80 16.61
C PRO A 114 -1.16 -5.38 17.16
N THR A 115 -0.66 -4.36 16.48
CA THR A 115 -0.99 -2.95 16.75
C THR A 115 -1.66 -2.37 15.52
N PHE A 116 -2.96 -2.16 15.68
CA PHE A 116 -3.86 -1.60 14.72
C PHE A 116 -3.38 -0.19 14.33
N ILE A 117 -3.46 0.12 13.03
CA ILE A 117 -3.27 1.42 12.37
C ILE A 117 -1.87 1.60 11.73
N ASN A 118 -1.88 1.71 10.39
CA ASN A 118 -0.82 2.12 9.44
C ASN A 118 0.17 1.10 8.86
N GLN A 119 0.19 -0.15 9.29
CA GLN A 119 1.09 -1.14 8.70
C GLN A 119 0.35 -2.48 8.52
N GLY A 120 0.63 -3.15 7.40
CA GLY A 120 -0.11 -4.30 6.88
C GLY A 120 -0.61 -5.24 7.99
N LEU A 121 -1.92 -5.45 8.04
CA LEU A 121 -2.54 -6.35 9.00
C LEU A 121 -1.84 -7.72 8.96
N PRO A 122 -1.33 -8.26 10.09
CA PRO A 122 -1.06 -9.69 10.24
C PRO A 122 -2.41 -10.39 10.48
N PHE A 123 -3.43 -10.05 9.70
CA PHE A 123 -4.66 -10.82 9.71
C PHE A 123 -4.40 -12.02 8.82
N LEU A 124 -4.52 -13.22 9.38
CA LEU A 124 -4.47 -14.52 8.70
C LEU A 124 -3.07 -15.13 8.46
N GLY A 125 -2.01 -14.64 9.12
CA GLY A 125 -0.68 -15.29 9.06
C GLY A 125 0.17 -14.93 7.83
N TYR A 126 -0.15 -13.83 7.16
CA TYR A 126 0.61 -13.29 6.03
C TYR A 126 1.86 -12.52 6.50
N ASN A 127 2.99 -12.69 5.81
CA ASN A 127 4.18 -11.85 5.96
C ASN A 127 4.12 -10.69 4.97
N ALA A 128 4.33 -9.45 5.44
CA ALA A 128 4.26 -8.26 4.58
C ALA A 128 5.58 -7.50 4.53
N VAL A 129 5.97 -7.09 3.33
CA VAL A 129 7.11 -6.17 3.10
C VAL A 129 6.57 -4.89 2.48
N VAL A 130 7.02 -3.74 3.00
CA VAL A 130 6.69 -2.44 2.43
C VAL A 130 7.93 -1.84 1.77
N TYR A 131 7.75 -1.43 0.52
CA TYR A 131 8.72 -0.67 -0.25
C TYR A 131 8.29 0.78 -0.28
N SER A 132 9.20 1.69 0.03
CA SER A 132 8.98 3.13 0.02
C SER A 132 9.84 3.78 -1.05
N VAL A 133 9.29 4.82 -1.68
CA VAL A 133 9.97 5.59 -2.72
C VAL A 133 9.79 7.06 -2.42
N ASN A 134 10.88 7.81 -2.59
CA ASN A 134 10.86 9.26 -2.66
C ASN A 134 11.46 9.66 -4.02
N ALA A 135 10.59 10.02 -4.96
CA ALA A 135 10.99 10.43 -6.31
C ALA A 135 10.86 11.94 -6.46
N THR A 136 11.87 12.58 -7.05
CA THR A 136 11.80 13.98 -7.43
C THR A 136 11.10 14.10 -8.78
N ILE A 137 10.04 14.91 -8.83
CA ILE A 137 9.14 15.07 -9.96
C ILE A 137 9.16 16.52 -10.42
N ASN A 138 9.46 16.72 -11.68
CA ASN A 138 9.40 18.04 -12.28
C ASN A 138 7.93 18.54 -12.30
N ALA A 139 7.67 19.65 -11.61
CA ALA A 139 6.32 20.21 -11.48
C ALA A 139 5.72 20.66 -12.82
N SER A 140 6.57 21.02 -13.79
CA SER A 140 6.15 21.47 -15.13
C SER A 140 5.59 20.31 -15.97
N THR A 141 6.27 19.16 -15.94
CA THR A 141 5.87 17.97 -16.71
C THR A 141 4.82 17.12 -16.00
N SER A 142 4.86 17.05 -14.66
CA SER A 142 3.95 16.26 -13.81
C SER A 142 3.91 14.75 -14.17
N ILE A 143 3.12 13.93 -13.48
CA ILE A 143 3.00 12.48 -13.73
C ILE A 143 1.69 12.16 -14.49
N ASP A 144 1.76 11.33 -15.53
CA ASP A 144 0.59 10.73 -16.21
C ASP A 144 0.27 9.33 -15.64
N LYS A 145 1.26 8.44 -15.67
CA LYS A 145 1.14 7.06 -15.20
C LYS A 145 2.36 6.67 -14.38
N PHE A 146 2.14 5.80 -13.41
CA PHE A 146 3.21 5.19 -12.63
C PHE A 146 2.91 3.72 -12.34
N TRP A 147 3.96 2.95 -12.06
CA TRP A 147 3.87 1.55 -11.68
C TRP A 147 5.12 1.12 -10.92
N PHE A 148 5.07 -0.07 -10.34
CA PHE A 148 6.23 -0.74 -9.77
C PHE A 148 6.59 -1.94 -10.64
N GLU A 149 7.87 -2.26 -10.73
CA GLU A 149 8.32 -3.54 -11.25
C GLU A 149 9.07 -4.28 -10.16
N ILE A 150 8.67 -5.54 -9.94
CA ILE A 150 9.35 -6.46 -9.03
C ILE A 150 10.17 -7.40 -9.92
N SER A 151 11.49 -7.34 -9.78
CA SER A 151 12.43 -8.22 -10.48
C SER A 151 13.00 -9.24 -9.50
N GLU A 152 12.85 -10.51 -9.84
CA GLU A 152 13.32 -11.69 -9.09
C GLU A 152 14.17 -12.52 -10.04
N GLY A 153 15.49 -12.30 -10.02
CA GLY A 153 16.41 -12.88 -11.00
C GLY A 153 16.09 -12.47 -12.44
N GLN A 154 15.74 -13.44 -13.31
CA GLN A 154 15.37 -13.20 -14.72
C GLN A 154 13.86 -13.00 -14.97
N SER A 155 13.05 -13.01 -13.91
CA SER A 155 11.61 -12.78 -14.01
C SER A 155 11.26 -11.37 -13.55
N THR A 156 10.44 -10.66 -14.33
CA THR A 156 9.98 -9.30 -14.03
C THR A 156 8.46 -9.28 -14.05
N GLN A 157 7.85 -8.80 -12.96
CA GLN A 157 6.41 -8.59 -12.84
C GLN A 157 6.13 -7.09 -12.67
N ALA A 158 5.36 -6.53 -13.60
CA ALA A 158 4.85 -5.17 -13.48
C ALA A 158 3.58 -5.17 -12.61
N VAL A 159 3.56 -4.28 -11.62
CA VAL A 159 2.44 -4.01 -10.72
C VAL A 159 2.03 -2.56 -10.94
N ALA A 160 0.99 -2.36 -11.76
CA ALA A 160 0.40 -1.05 -12.03
C ALA A 160 -0.82 -0.79 -11.14
N THR A 161 -1.16 0.50 -10.97
CA THR A 161 -2.46 0.95 -10.44
C THR A 161 -3.48 1.15 -11.55
#